data_AF-A0A1B7I0W7-F1
#
_entry.id   AF-A0A1B7I0W7-F1
#
_cell.length_a   1.000
_cell.length_b   1.000
_cell.length_c   1.000
_cell.angle_alpha   90.00
_cell.angle_beta   90.00
_cell.angle_gamma   90.00
#
_symmetry.space_group_name_H-M   'P 1'
#
loop_
_entity.id
_entity.type
_entity.pdbx_description
1 polymer ?
#
loop_
_entity_poly.entity_id
_entity_poly.type
_entity_poly.pdbx_seq_one_letter_code
_entity_poly.pdbx_strand_id
1 'polypeptide(L)'
;MPNTMSQKTAREGLSNPELFEGGVYVTKNGVAELFVQTAAERQLEEAERLRERQSNALLKLVMKAKHEVTEGKTVSPEAALQRLRTARK
;
A
#
# COMPACT_ATOMS: atom_id res chain seq x y z
N MET A 1 -15.39 17.88 1.88
CA MET A 1 -14.51 18.95 1.39
C MET A 1 -13.15 18.75 2.04
N PRO A 2 -12.02 18.85 1.32
CA PRO A 2 -10.70 18.73 1.94
C PRO A 2 -10.52 19.84 2.98
N ASN A 3 -10.21 19.47 4.23
CA ASN A 3 -9.87 20.45 5.25
C ASN A 3 -8.61 21.19 4.78
N THR A 4 -8.67 22.51 4.81
CA THR A 4 -7.59 23.38 4.38
C THR A 4 -7.28 24.35 5.51
N MET A 5 -6.01 24.55 5.84
CA MET A 5 -5.58 25.51 6.86
C MET A 5 -4.40 26.36 6.39
N SER A 6 -4.22 27.53 7.00
CA SER A 6 -3.06 28.38 6.70
C SER A 6 -1.78 27.80 7.32
N GLN A 7 -0.62 28.07 6.72
CA GLN A 7 0.68 27.69 7.28
C GLN A 7 0.90 28.20 8.71
N LYS A 8 0.39 29.40 9.03
CA LYS A 8 0.45 29.97 10.38
C LYS A 8 -0.34 29.10 11.37
N THR A 9 -1.59 28.79 11.05
CA THR A 9 -2.47 27.93 11.85
C THR A 9 -1.88 26.54 12.04
N ALA A 10 -1.34 25.95 10.96
CA ALA A 10 -0.69 24.66 11.01
C ALA A 10 0.49 24.64 11.99
N ARG A 11 1.36 25.66 11.91
CA ARG A 11 2.54 25.76 12.79
C ARG A 11 2.16 25.93 14.26
N GLU A 12 1.15 26.76 14.54
CA GLU A 12 0.65 26.98 15.91
C GLU A 12 -0.06 25.74 16.46
N GLY A 13 -0.67 24.93 15.58
CA GLY A 13 -1.41 23.72 15.93
C GLY A 13 -0.59 22.44 16.03
N LEU A 14 0.72 22.43 15.75
CA LEU A 14 1.54 21.20 15.69
C LEU A 14 1.55 20.37 16.99
N SER A 15 1.28 21.00 18.14
CA SER A 15 1.17 20.30 19.43
C SER A 15 -0.18 19.61 19.65
N ASN A 16 -1.16 19.84 18.77
CA ASN A 16 -2.48 19.23 18.83
C ASN A 16 -2.74 18.36 17.57
N PRO A 17 -2.46 17.05 17.63
CA PRO A 17 -2.68 16.12 16.53
C PRO A 17 -4.12 16.09 16.01
N GLU A 18 -5.12 16.38 16.85
CA GLU A 18 -6.55 16.37 16.49
C GLU A 18 -6.86 17.37 15.36
N LEU A 19 -6.06 18.45 15.24
CA LEU A 19 -6.20 19.43 14.15
C LEU A 19 -5.85 18.87 12.77
N PHE A 20 -5.16 17.72 12.72
CA PHE A 20 -4.67 17.10 11.49
C PHE A 20 -5.35 15.74 11.20
N GLU A 21 -6.29 15.31 12.03
CA GLU A 21 -7.10 14.12 11.77
C GLU A 21 -7.92 14.28 10.49
N GLY A 22 -8.03 13.19 9.73
CA GLY A 22 -8.61 13.16 8.39
C GLY A 22 -7.73 13.78 7.31
N GLY A 23 -6.55 14.30 7.69
CA GLY A 23 -5.59 14.92 6.79
C GLY A 23 -5.99 16.32 6.32
N VAL A 24 -5.02 17.23 6.30
CA VAL A 24 -5.25 18.65 6.03
C VAL A 24 -4.26 19.19 5.01
N TYR A 25 -4.76 19.97 4.06
CA TYR A 25 -3.93 20.75 3.14
C TYR A 25 -3.51 22.05 3.79
N VAL A 26 -2.21 22.24 3.96
CA VAL A 26 -1.61 23.47 4.46
C VAL A 26 -1.31 24.39 3.29
N THR A 27 -1.85 25.60 3.36
CA THR A 27 -1.74 26.62 2.30
C THR A 27 -0.88 27.79 2.74
N LYS A 28 -0.19 28.38 1.77
CA LYS A 28 0.51 29.65 1.88
C LYS A 28 0.03 30.56 0.76
N ASN A 29 -0.48 31.74 1.12
CA ASN A 29 -1.07 32.69 0.16
C ASN A 29 -2.15 32.06 -0.74
N GLY A 30 -2.96 31.16 -0.19
CA GLY A 30 -4.04 30.48 -0.91
C GLY A 30 -3.60 29.30 -1.80
N VAL A 31 -2.31 29.00 -1.90
CA VAL A 31 -1.78 27.85 -2.65
C VAL A 31 -1.46 26.71 -1.68
N ALA A 32 -1.92 25.50 -1.98
CA ALA A 32 -1.61 24.31 -1.18
C ALA A 32 -0.15 23.91 -1.40
N GLU A 33 0.62 23.82 -0.32
CA GLU A 33 2.05 23.47 -0.36
C GLU A 33 2.33 22.09 0.24
N LEU A 34 1.57 21.70 1.27
CA LEU A 34 1.83 20.49 2.06
C LEU A 34 0.51 19.82 2.43
N PHE A 35 0.54 18.50 2.56
CA PHE A 35 -0.51 17.72 3.18
C PHE A 35 0.02 17.11 4.47
N VAL A 36 -0.69 17.32 5.58
CA VAL A 36 -0.32 16.84 6.90
C VAL A 36 -1.45 15.95 7.41
N GLN A 37 -1.08 14.77 7.90
CA GLN A 37 -2.00 13.84 8.55
C GLN A 37 -1.31 13.24 9.78
N THR A 38 -2.08 12.57 10.64
CA THR A 38 -1.49 11.92 11.82
C THR A 38 -0.62 10.72 11.42
N ALA A 39 0.37 10.41 12.25
CA ALA A 39 1.23 9.25 12.02
C ALA A 39 0.45 7.93 12.08
N ALA A 40 -0.57 7.85 12.94
CA ALA A 40 -1.42 6.67 13.07
C ALA A 40 -2.23 6.40 11.80
N GLU A 41 -2.87 7.43 11.23
CA GLU A 41 -3.57 7.31 9.94
C GLU A 41 -2.63 6.90 8.82
N ARG A 42 -1.41 7.46 8.79
CA ARG A 42 -0.41 7.08 7.80
C ARG A 42 -0.04 5.60 7.88
N GLN A 43 0.16 5.08 9.08
CA GLN A 43 0.49 3.68 9.28
C GLN A 43 -0.64 2.75 8.85
N LEU A 44 -1.90 3.11 9.15
CA LEU A 44 -3.07 2.35 8.71
C LEU A 44 -3.21 2.35 7.18
N GLU A 45 -3.02 3.50 6.54
CA GLU A 45 -3.02 3.65 5.08
C GLU A 45 -1.94 2.78 4.43
N GLU A 46 -0.73 2.77 4.98
CA GLU A 46 0.38 1.96 4.48
C GLU A 46 0.14 0.46 4.64
N ALA A 47 -0.40 0.04 5.79
CA ALA A 47 -0.77 -1.34 6.05
C ALA A 47 -1.86 -1.83 5.09
N GLU A 48 -2.90 -1.02 4.85
CA GLU A 48 -3.97 -1.36 3.92
C GLU A 48 -3.47 -1.43 2.48
N ARG A 49 -2.66 -0.45 2.05
CA ARG A 49 -2.03 -0.47 0.72
C ARG A 49 -1.13 -1.69 0.53
N LEU A 50 -0.39 -2.10 1.55
CA LEU A 50 0.44 -3.31 1.49
C LEU A 50 -0.44 -4.55 1.32
N ARG A 51 -1.52 -4.65 2.10
CA ARG A 51 -2.48 -5.76 2.02
C ARG A 51 -3.11 -5.85 0.63
N GLU A 52 -3.59 -4.74 0.09
CA GLU A 52 -4.17 -4.68 -1.26
C GLU A 52 -3.16 -5.12 -2.33
N ARG A 53 -1.90 -4.65 -2.23
CA ARG A 53 -0.83 -5.05 -3.15
C ARG A 53 -0.57 -6.55 -3.09
N GLN A 54 -0.53 -7.13 -1.89
CA GLN A 54 -0.34 -8.57 -1.69
C GLN A 54 -1.52 -9.38 -2.24
N SER A 55 -2.76 -8.97 -1.96
CA SER A 55 -3.98 -9.60 -2.50
C SER A 55 -4.01 -9.57 -4.03
N ASN A 56 -3.67 -8.44 -4.64
CA ASN A 56 -3.60 -8.30 -6.09
C ASN A 56 -2.49 -9.16 -6.70
N ALA A 57 -1.33 -9.25 -6.06
CA ALA A 57 -0.25 -10.12 -6.50
C ALA A 57 -0.67 -11.59 -6.45
N LEU A 58 -1.30 -12.02 -5.35
CA LEU A 58 -1.81 -13.38 -5.19
C LEU A 58 -2.86 -13.71 -6.25
N LEU A 59 -3.82 -12.82 -6.50
CA LEU A 59 -4.83 -13.01 -7.55
C LEU A 59 -4.17 -13.21 -8.92
N LYS A 60 -3.18 -12.38 -9.27
CA LYS A 60 -2.44 -12.52 -10.54
C LYS A 60 -1.73 -13.86 -10.64
N LEU A 61 -1.08 -14.31 -9.56
CA LEU A 61 -0.41 -15.61 -9.51
C LEU A 61 -1.39 -16.77 -9.68
N VAL A 62 -2.54 -16.73 -9.00
CA VAL A 62 -3.59 -17.76 -9.11
C VAL A 62 -4.17 -17.79 -10.52
N MET A 63 -4.46 -16.64 -11.11
CA MET A 63 -4.97 -16.55 -12.47
C MET A 63 -3.96 -17.08 -13.49
N LYS A 64 -2.68 -16.78 -13.31
CA LYS A 64 -1.60 -17.32 -14.13
C LYS A 64 -1.51 -18.84 -14.00
N ALA A 65 -1.51 -19.37 -12.78
CA ALA A 65 -1.46 -20.81 -12.53
C ALA A 65 -2.67 -21.53 -13.15
N LYS A 66 -3.88 -20.95 -13.03
CA LYS A 66 -5.09 -21.47 -13.67
C LYS A 66 -4.92 -21.56 -15.19
N HIS A 67 -4.34 -20.53 -15.80
CA HIS A 67 -4.07 -20.52 -17.24
C HIS A 67 -3.05 -21.61 -17.63
N GLU A 68 -1.96 -21.76 -16.88
CA GLU A 68 -0.95 -22.81 -17.12
C GLU A 68 -1.56 -24.21 -17.02
N VAL A 69 -2.49 -24.45 -16.09
CA VAL A 69 -3.23 -25.71 -16.00
C VAL A 69 -4.07 -25.94 -17.27
N THR A 70 -4.78 -24.92 -17.76
CA THR A 70 -5.59 -25.05 -18.99
C THR A 70 -4.73 -25.31 -20.23
N GLU A 71 -3.49 -24.83 -20.25
CA GLU A 71 -2.52 -25.09 -21.32
C GLU A 71 -1.77 -26.42 -21.15
N GLY A 72 -2.07 -27.21 -20.11
CA GLY A 72 -1.38 -28.47 -19.82
C GLY A 72 0.05 -28.30 -19.30
N LYS A 73 0.45 -27.09 -18.89
CA LYS A 73 1.77 -26.77 -18.32
C LYS A 73 1.86 -27.14 -16.84
N THR A 74 1.39 -28.34 -16.50
CA THR A 74 1.45 -28.86 -15.13
C THR A 74 2.67 -29.76 -14.95
N VAL A 75 3.06 -29.98 -13.70
CA VAL A 75 4.13 -30.92 -13.34
C VAL A 75 3.63 -31.84 -12.23
N SER A 76 4.08 -33.09 -12.24
CA SER A 76 3.80 -34.00 -11.13
C SER A 76 4.55 -33.56 -9.86
N PRO A 77 4.05 -33.92 -8.67
CA PRO A 77 4.73 -33.63 -7.41
C PRO A 77 6.18 -34.15 -7.36
N GLU A 78 6.43 -35.35 -7.90
CA GLU A 78 7.76 -35.97 -7.94
C GLU A 78 8.71 -35.17 -8.81
N ALA A 79 8.26 -34.77 -10.01
CA ALA A 79 9.05 -33.95 -10.93
C ALA A 79 9.37 -32.58 -10.33
N ALA A 80 8.41 -31.96 -9.65
CA ALA A 80 8.60 -30.69 -8.94
C ALA A 80 9.63 -30.82 -7.81
N LEU A 81 9.55 -31.88 -6.99
CA LEU A 81 10.49 -32.16 -5.92
C LEU A 81 11.91 -32.39 -6.45
N GLN A 82 12.05 -33.10 -7.57
CA GLN A 82 13.34 -33.33 -8.20
C GLN A 82 13.95 -32.02 -8.73
N ARG A 83 13.15 -31.13 -9.34
CA ARG A 83 13.60 -29.78 -9.74
C ARG A 83 14.06 -28.94 -8.55
N LEU A 84 13.33 -28.96 -7.44
CA LEU A 84 13.73 -28.24 -6.22
C LEU A 84 15.04 -28.77 -5.63
N ARG A 85 15.24 -30.09 -5.64
CA ARG A 85 16.48 -30.72 -5.14
C ARG A 85 17.68 -30.43 -6.03
N THR A 86 17.49 -30.40 -7.34
CA THR A 86 18.56 -30.10 -8.30
C THR A 86 18.99 -28.64 -8.26
N ALA A 87 18.06 -27.70 -8.08
CA ALA A 87 18.37 -26.27 -7.96
C ALA A 87 19.10 -25.87 -6.66
N ARG A 88 19.23 -26.78 -5.69
CA ARG A 88 19.96 -26.57 -4.42
C ARG A 88 21.41 -27.03 -4.48
N LYS A 89 21.82 -27.73 -5.54
CA LYS A 89 23.20 -28.14 -5.78
C LYS A 89 23.92 -27.07 -6.60
#